data_AF-A0A660MBU0-F1
#
_entry.id   AF-A0A660MBU0-F1
#
_cell.length_a   1.000
_cell.length_b   1.000
_cell.length_c   1.000
_cell.angle_alpha   90.00
_cell.angle_beta   90.00
_cell.angle_gamma   90.00
#
_symmetry.space_group_name_H-M   'P 1'
#
loop_
_entity.id
_entity.type
_entity.pdbx_description
1 polymer ?
#
loop_
_entity_poly.entity_id
_entity_poly.type
_entity_poly.pdbx_seq_one_letter_code
_entity_poly.pdbx_strand_id
1 'polypeptide(L)'
;TGTLTSDDVTFEQAASFDASTSDEQLAHYAALVAHETSGGNATGQAILAAHQAPAAYVQEVMAFSSSRKMAGVRAEIAGSVQTLMLGAPEFVARLAPLSPAQQAQIDAWAN
;
A
#
# COMPACT_ATOMS: atom_id res chain seq x y z
N THR A 1 1.45 29.43 -21.54
CA THR A 1 1.34 28.19 -22.33
C THR A 1 2.28 27.17 -21.72
N GLY A 2 1.73 26.06 -21.21
CA GLY A 2 2.52 24.89 -20.83
C GLY A 2 2.35 24.38 -19.39
N THR A 3 1.14 24.00 -18.97
CA THR A 3 0.95 23.04 -17.85
C THR A 3 0.58 21.68 -18.45
N LEU A 4 1.59 21.02 -19.03
CA LEU A 4 1.54 19.61 -19.47
C LEU A 4 2.49 18.91 -18.49
N THR A 5 2.05 18.30 -17.41
CA THR A 5 1.21 17.10 -17.30
C THR A 5 0.42 17.15 -15.99
N SER A 6 -0.83 16.67 -15.97
CA SER A 6 -1.45 16.29 -14.70
C SER A 6 -0.66 15.09 -14.18
N ASP A 7 -0.08 15.17 -12.98
CA ASP A 7 0.63 14.07 -12.30
C ASP A 7 -0.39 12.99 -11.88
N ASP A 8 -1.04 12.38 -12.86
CA ASP A 8 -2.03 11.34 -12.63
C ASP A 8 -1.30 10.07 -12.21
N VAL A 9 -1.21 9.85 -10.91
CA VAL A 9 -0.70 8.60 -10.34
C VAL A 9 -1.67 7.49 -10.73
N THR A 10 -1.16 6.46 -11.40
CA THR A 10 -1.91 5.25 -11.77
C THR A 10 -1.38 4.06 -10.99
N PHE A 11 -2.28 3.12 -10.68
CA PHE A 11 -1.88 1.82 -10.14
C PHE A 11 -1.68 0.85 -11.31
N GLU A 12 -0.44 0.44 -11.55
CA GLU A 12 -0.11 -0.47 -12.66
C GLU A 12 -0.15 -1.93 -12.23
N GLN A 13 0.45 -2.26 -11.09
CA GLN A 13 0.53 -3.63 -10.59
C GLN A 13 0.79 -3.69 -9.08
N ALA A 14 0.33 -4.78 -8.46
CA ALA A 14 0.87 -5.28 -7.20
C ALA A 14 1.82 -6.45 -7.51
N ALA A 15 2.90 -6.55 -6.75
CA ALA A 15 3.85 -7.65 -6.86
C ALA A 15 4.22 -8.15 -5.47
N SER A 16 3.77 -9.37 -5.15
CA SER A 16 4.07 -10.04 -3.89
C SER A 16 5.49 -10.61 -3.89
N PHE A 17 6.18 -10.49 -2.75
CA PHE A 17 7.46 -11.15 -2.54
C PHE A 17 7.34 -12.58 -2.01
N ASP A 18 6.14 -13.02 -1.64
CA ASP A 18 5.87 -14.36 -1.09
C ASP A 18 4.80 -15.07 -1.93
N ALA A 19 4.96 -16.37 -2.14
CA ALA A 19 4.00 -17.22 -2.81
C ALA A 19 2.70 -17.43 -2.00
N SER A 20 2.70 -17.13 -0.69
CA SER A 20 1.53 -17.28 0.16
C SER A 20 0.43 -16.24 -0.08
N THR A 21 0.76 -15.12 -0.72
CA THR A 21 -0.16 -14.01 -1.00
C THR A 21 -0.13 -13.72 -2.50
N SER A 22 -1.28 -13.79 -3.16
CA SER A 22 -1.38 -13.41 -4.57
C SER A 22 -1.28 -11.89 -4.76
N ASP A 23 -0.85 -11.47 -5.93
CA ASP A 23 -0.79 -10.04 -6.30
C ASP A 23 -2.17 -9.36 -6.17
N GLU A 24 -3.23 -10.08 -6.54
CA GLU A 24 -4.61 -9.61 -6.37
C GLU A 24 -4.95 -9.38 -4.90
N GLN A 25 -4.65 -10.34 -4.02
CA GLN A 25 -4.91 -10.21 -2.58
C GLN A 25 -4.09 -9.07 -1.97
N LEU A 26 -2.83 -8.91 -2.39
CA LEU A 26 -1.98 -7.79 -1.99
C LEU A 26 -2.58 -6.43 -2.41
N ALA A 27 -3.10 -6.33 -3.63
CA ALA A 27 -3.77 -5.13 -4.12
C ALA A 27 -5.02 -4.78 -3.29
N HIS A 28 -5.81 -5.79 -2.91
CA HIS A 28 -6.97 -5.61 -2.02
C HIS A 28 -6.55 -5.13 -0.62
N TYR A 29 -5.42 -5.63 -0.08
CA TYR A 29 -4.86 -5.14 1.17
C TYR A 29 -4.37 -3.70 1.08
N ALA A 30 -3.71 -3.33 -0.02
CA ALA A 30 -3.35 -1.93 -0.28
C ALA A 30 -4.60 -1.05 -0.38
N ALA A 31 -5.67 -1.52 -1.04
CA ALA A 31 -6.95 -0.81 -1.14
C ALA A 31 -7.62 -0.63 0.23
N LEU A 32 -7.56 -1.63 1.12
CA LEU A 32 -8.06 -1.46 2.49
C LEU A 32 -7.31 -0.36 3.23
N VAL A 33 -5.98 -0.39 3.21
CA VAL A 33 -5.18 0.66 3.88
C VAL A 33 -5.47 2.03 3.26
N ALA A 34 -5.57 2.11 1.93
CA ALA A 34 -5.91 3.35 1.23
C ALA A 34 -7.30 3.87 1.62
N HIS A 35 -8.31 3.00 1.67
CA HIS A 35 -9.68 3.36 2.03
C HIS A 35 -9.76 3.97 3.43
N GLU A 36 -9.09 3.35 4.40
CA GLU A 36 -9.17 3.77 5.80
C GLU A 36 -8.23 4.92 6.16
N THR A 37 -7.11 5.10 5.43
CA THR A 37 -6.04 6.01 5.85
C THR A 37 -5.70 7.13 4.88
N SER A 38 -6.06 7.03 3.59
CA SER A 38 -5.41 7.86 2.56
C SER A 38 -5.84 9.32 2.53
N GLY A 39 -6.93 9.70 3.20
CA GLY A 39 -7.37 11.10 3.26
C GLY A 39 -7.57 11.78 1.89
N GLY A 40 -7.69 11.00 0.82
CA GLY A 40 -7.81 11.50 -0.57
C GLY A 40 -6.50 11.85 -1.27
N ASN A 41 -5.34 11.38 -0.82
CA ASN A 41 -4.08 11.59 -1.54
C ASN A 41 -4.02 10.81 -2.88
N ALA A 42 -3.19 11.29 -3.82
CA ALA A 42 -3.14 10.76 -5.19
C ALA A 42 -2.85 9.25 -5.26
N THR A 43 -1.91 8.74 -4.44
CA THR A 43 -1.58 7.31 -4.40
C THR A 43 -2.76 6.47 -3.90
N GLY A 44 -3.43 6.90 -2.83
CA GLY A 44 -4.61 6.22 -2.31
C GLY A 44 -5.75 6.19 -3.30
N GLN A 45 -6.00 7.31 -3.99
CA GLN A 45 -7.02 7.39 -5.04
C GLN A 45 -6.69 6.48 -6.23
N ALA A 46 -5.41 6.40 -6.64
CA ALA A 46 -4.98 5.50 -7.71
C ALA A 46 -5.25 4.02 -7.36
N ILE A 47 -4.95 3.62 -6.12
CA ILE A 47 -5.22 2.26 -5.63
C ILE A 47 -6.73 1.99 -5.61
N LEU A 48 -7.53 2.91 -5.06
CA LEU A 48 -8.99 2.76 -4.94
C LEU A 48 -9.72 2.81 -6.29
N ALA A 49 -9.14 3.47 -7.30
CA ALA A 49 -9.65 3.46 -8.67
C ALA A 49 -9.41 2.11 -9.35
N ALA A 50 -8.33 1.40 -9.01
CA ALA A 50 -7.97 0.11 -9.60
C ALA A 50 -8.56 -1.09 -8.84
N HIS A 51 -8.70 -1.01 -7.51
CA HIS A 51 -9.11 -2.11 -6.65
C HIS A 51 -10.08 -1.69 -5.56
N GLN A 52 -11.02 -2.57 -5.23
CA GLN A 52 -11.95 -2.37 -4.13
C GLN A 52 -11.37 -2.87 -2.81
N ALA A 53 -11.62 -2.13 -1.73
CA ALA A 53 -11.27 -2.60 -0.40
C ALA A 53 -12.13 -3.83 -0.04
N PRO A 54 -11.53 -4.91 0.51
CA PRO A 54 -12.28 -6.06 0.99
C PRO A 54 -13.14 -5.67 2.20
N ALA A 55 -14.21 -6.44 2.43
CA ALA A 55 -14.97 -6.33 3.67
C ALA A 55 -14.06 -6.69 4.86
N ALA A 56 -13.95 -5.77 5.81
CA ALA A 56 -13.11 -5.93 6.98
C ALA A 56 -13.74 -5.23 8.20
N TYR A 57 -13.54 -5.79 9.39
CA TYR A 57 -13.87 -5.10 10.64
C TYR A 57 -12.64 -4.36 11.15
N VAL A 58 -12.63 -3.04 10.95
CA VAL A 58 -11.51 -2.17 11.33
C VAL A 58 -11.49 -1.98 12.84
N GLN A 59 -10.36 -2.31 13.46
CA GLN A 59 -10.14 -2.19 14.90
C GLN A 59 -9.36 -0.91 15.21
N GLU A 60 -8.30 -0.63 14.43
CA GLU A 60 -7.43 0.52 14.63
C GLU A 60 -6.95 1.08 13.28
N VAL A 61 -6.81 2.40 13.21
CA VAL A 61 -6.32 3.11 12.03
C VAL A 61 -5.17 4.02 12.45
N MET A 62 -4.04 3.89 11.76
CA MET A 62 -2.93 4.83 11.81
C MET A 62 -2.90 5.63 10.52
N ALA A 63 -3.40 6.87 10.59
CA ALA A 63 -3.36 7.79 9.46
C ALA A 63 -1.91 8.08 9.01
N PHE A 64 -1.78 8.37 7.71
CA PHE A 64 -0.51 8.76 7.12
C PHE A 64 0.08 10.00 7.81
N SER A 65 1.41 9.99 7.99
CA SER A 65 2.16 11.17 8.39
C SER A 65 3.41 11.29 7.54
N SER A 66 3.71 12.50 7.06
CA SER A 66 4.94 12.79 6.31
C SER A 66 6.21 12.47 7.09
N SER A 67 6.19 12.55 8.43
CA SER A 67 7.34 12.16 9.26
C SER A 67 7.59 10.65 9.29
N ARG A 68 6.53 9.84 9.15
CA ARG A 68 6.60 8.38 9.14
C ARG A 68 6.66 7.80 7.72
N LYS A 69 6.18 8.55 6.73
CA LYS A 69 5.95 8.14 5.35
C LYS A 69 5.20 6.81 5.20
N MET A 70 4.31 6.52 6.14
CA MET A 70 3.49 5.31 6.14
C MET A 70 2.18 5.53 6.89
N ALA A 71 1.23 4.68 6.58
CA ALA A 71 -0.05 4.50 7.24
C ALA A 71 -0.26 3.01 7.56
N GLY A 72 -1.24 2.71 8.39
CA GLY A 72 -1.55 1.33 8.73
C GLY A 72 -2.97 1.13 9.21
N VAL A 73 -3.45 -0.10 9.08
CA VAL A 73 -4.78 -0.54 9.51
C VAL A 73 -4.63 -1.87 10.23
N ARG A 74 -5.28 -1.99 11.38
CA ARG A 74 -5.51 -3.27 12.03
C ARG A 74 -6.97 -3.63 11.84
N ALA A 75 -7.23 -4.74 11.17
CA ALA A 75 -8.59 -5.18 10.87
C ALA A 75 -8.73 -6.69 10.90
N GLU A 76 -9.93 -7.17 11.17
CA GLU A 76 -10.30 -8.56 10.95
C GLU A 76 -10.74 -8.73 9.49
N ILE A 77 -10.01 -9.58 8.76
CA ILE A 77 -10.23 -9.88 7.35
C ILE A 77 -10.39 -11.40 7.23
N ALA A 78 -11.53 -11.84 6.71
CA ALA A 78 -11.85 -13.27 6.59
C ALA A 78 -11.66 -14.07 7.91
N GLY A 79 -12.07 -13.49 9.04
CA GLY A 79 -11.98 -14.13 10.36
C GLY A 79 -10.60 -14.12 11.02
N SER A 80 -9.61 -13.45 10.41
CA SER A 80 -8.26 -13.31 10.97
C SER A 80 -7.90 -11.85 11.18
N VAL A 81 -7.42 -11.51 12.39
CA VAL A 81 -6.93 -10.16 12.68
C VAL A 81 -5.55 -9.97 12.05
N GLN A 82 -5.43 -8.97 11.20
CA GLN A 82 -4.21 -8.64 10.48
C GLN A 82 -3.85 -7.16 10.69
N THR A 83 -2.54 -6.87 10.66
CA THR A 83 -2.03 -5.49 10.65
C THR A 83 -1.35 -5.23 9.32
N LEU A 84 -1.90 -4.31 8.55
CA LEU A 84 -1.44 -3.95 7.23
C LEU A 84 -0.77 -2.57 7.28
N MET A 85 0.37 -2.43 6.60
CA MET A 85 1.15 -1.20 6.54
C MET A 85 1.38 -0.82 5.07
N LEU A 86 1.15 0.45 4.73
CA LEU A 86 1.39 0.99 3.40
C LEU A 86 2.24 2.25 3.53
N GLY A 87 3.33 2.34 2.77
CA GLY A 87 4.23 3.49 2.84
C GLY A 87 5.43 3.36 1.92
N ALA A 88 6.33 4.34 2.02
CA ALA A 88 7.56 4.35 1.26
C ALA A 88 8.43 3.13 1.64
N PRO A 89 8.99 2.38 0.67
CA PRO A 89 9.69 1.13 0.93
C PRO A 89 10.79 1.25 1.98
N GLU A 90 11.58 2.33 1.95
CA GLU A 90 12.70 2.57 2.87
C GLU A 90 12.26 2.85 4.31
N PHE A 91 11.00 3.24 4.51
CA PHE A 91 10.40 3.45 5.82
C PHE A 91 9.76 2.17 6.35
N VAL A 92 9.00 1.46 5.50
CA VAL A 92 8.36 0.19 5.87
C VAL A 92 9.39 -0.89 6.16
N ALA A 93 10.50 -0.93 5.41
CA ALA A 93 11.59 -1.89 5.60
C ALA A 93 12.26 -1.83 6.99
N ARG A 94 12.09 -0.71 7.74
CA ARG A 94 12.56 -0.60 9.13
C ARG A 94 11.73 -1.44 10.11
N LEU A 95 10.49 -1.75 9.74
CA LEU A 95 9.56 -2.56 10.53
C LEU A 95 9.49 -4.00 10.01
N ALA A 96 9.58 -4.18 8.70
CA ALA A 96 9.61 -5.47 8.02
C ALA A 96 10.91 -5.58 7.19
N PRO A 97 12.01 -6.09 7.79
CA PRO A 97 13.31 -6.14 7.12
C PRO A 97 13.25 -6.93 5.80
N LEU A 98 13.77 -6.32 4.74
CA LEU A 98 13.85 -6.92 3.42
C LEU A 98 15.10 -7.79 3.29
N SER A 99 14.98 -8.90 2.58
CA SER A 99 16.14 -9.63 2.08
C SER A 99 16.87 -8.83 0.98
N PRO A 100 18.16 -9.10 0.72
CA PRO A 100 18.89 -8.44 -0.35
C PRO A 100 18.23 -8.58 -1.74
N ALA A 101 17.60 -9.72 -2.02
CA ALA A 101 16.90 -9.95 -3.28
C ALA A 101 15.65 -9.08 -3.43
N GLN A 102 14.85 -8.93 -2.35
CA GLN A 102 13.68 -8.06 -2.35
C GLN A 102 14.06 -6.59 -2.48
N GLN A 103 15.16 -6.16 -1.83
CA GLN A 103 15.67 -4.80 -1.98
C GLN A 103 16.08 -4.51 -3.43
N ALA A 104 16.85 -5.41 -4.05
CA ALA A 104 17.27 -5.26 -5.44
C ALA A 104 16.08 -5.20 -6.41
N GLN A 105 14.99 -5.93 -6.12
CA GLN A 105 13.77 -5.89 -6.92
C GLN A 105 13.03 -4.54 -6.79
N ILE A 106 12.96 -3.96 -5.59
CA ILE A 106 12.41 -2.61 -5.38
C ILE A 106 13.24 -1.57 -6.11
N ASP A 107 14.57 -1.66 -6.00
CA ASP A 107 15.48 -0.71 -6.65
C ASP A 107 15.37 -0.78 -8.18
N ALA A 108 15.05 -1.95 -8.75
CA ALA A 108 14.82 -2.11 -10.17
C ALA A 108 13.51 -1.47 -10.68
N TRP A 109 12.50 -1.31 -9.82
CA TRP A 109 11.25 -0.62 -10.17
C TRP A 109 11.28 0.88 -9.91
N ALA A 110 12.21 1.35 -9.08
CA ALA A 110 12.36 2.76 -8.75
C ALA A 110 13.23 3.55 -9.77
N ASN A 111 13.85 2.87 -10.73
CA ASN A 111 14.71 3.43 -11.79
C ASN A 111 14.04 3.36 -13.16
#